data_AF-A0A2C9JPX5-F1
#
_entry.id   AF-A0A2C9JPX5-F1
#
_cell.length_a   1.000
_cell.length_b   1.000
_cell.length_c   1.000
_cell.angle_alpha   90.00
_cell.angle_beta   90.00
_cell.angle_gamma   90.00
#
_symmetry.space_group_name_H-M   'P 1'
#
loop_
_entity.id
_entity.type
_entity.pdbx_description
1 polymer ?
#
loop_
_entity_poly.entity_id
_entity_poly.type
_entity_poly.pdbx_seq_one_letter_code
_entity_poly.pdbx_strand_id
1 'polypeptide(L)'
;LEMMAGGSGTHATTSTEEKRPPLRLVSVVAGGGGGNGAVVRLTEDEAMETGTVKFGVFKTYIQNVGTFATLVIFVMFALFQLSSVLGNVWLSKWTGDQQIESGNITATQLMEKNRMYLSVYGALGAAQALFVLIYACVGALRMVTAASTMHSAMLDRVLKAPMSFFDTTPVGRIVNRFSRDVETLDNQLPQIIFMWIMCVFSVLATLVVISVNTPLFAGVIVPLLLAYLAIQ
;
A
#
# COMPACT_ATOMS: atom_id res chain seq x y z
N LEU A 1 61.20 -35.44 53.64
CA LEU A 1 61.98 -34.35 53.04
C LEU A 1 60.97 -33.41 52.39
N GLU A 2 60.49 -32.30 52.94
CA GLU A 2 60.74 -31.51 54.15
C GLU A 2 59.49 -30.60 54.30
N MET A 3 59.10 -30.36 55.56
CA MET A 3 58.54 -29.14 56.16
C MET A 3 57.53 -28.28 55.39
N MET A 4 56.27 -28.15 55.84
CA MET A 4 55.79 -27.39 57.01
C MET A 4 56.05 -25.86 56.97
N ALA A 5 54.98 -25.11 56.69
CA ALA A 5 54.57 -23.84 57.31
C ALA A 5 53.12 -23.57 56.82
N GLY A 6 52.07 -23.29 57.61
CA GLY A 6 51.96 -22.77 58.96
C GLY A 6 51.21 -21.43 58.92
N GLY A 7 49.96 -21.39 59.43
CA GLY A 7 49.21 -20.16 59.76
C GLY A 7 47.88 -19.99 59.01
N SER A 8 46.74 -20.36 59.62
CA SER A 8 45.78 -19.46 60.32
C SER A 8 44.94 -18.62 59.33
N GLY A 9 43.64 -18.77 59.12
CA GLY A 9 42.55 -19.13 60.02
C GLY A 9 41.65 -17.90 60.21
N THR A 10 40.55 -17.75 59.46
CA THR A 10 39.32 -17.05 59.90
C THR A 10 38.18 -17.19 58.88
N HIS A 11 36.99 -17.54 59.38
CA HIS A 11 35.71 -17.63 58.68
C HIS A 11 35.24 -16.28 58.10
N ALA A 12 34.67 -16.29 56.90
CA ALA A 12 33.63 -15.34 56.49
C ALA A 12 32.73 -15.97 55.40
N THR A 13 31.50 -16.27 55.78
CA THR A 13 30.36 -16.55 54.91
C THR A 13 30.03 -15.31 54.08
N THR A 14 29.94 -15.40 52.75
CA THR A 14 29.15 -14.42 51.96
C THR A 14 28.63 -15.07 50.67
N SER A 15 27.36 -15.46 50.74
CA SER A 15 26.31 -15.20 49.76
C SER A 15 26.60 -15.49 48.28
N THR A 16 26.02 -16.60 47.82
CA THR A 16 25.59 -16.82 46.43
C THR A 16 25.00 -15.55 45.82
N GLU A 17 25.68 -15.02 44.81
CA GLU A 17 25.22 -13.91 43.98
C GLU A 17 24.07 -14.40 43.09
N GLU A 18 22.85 -14.24 43.60
CA GLU A 18 21.62 -14.45 42.86
C GLU A 18 21.54 -13.40 41.73
N LYS A 19 21.72 -13.89 40.50
CA LYS A 19 21.65 -13.12 39.26
C LYS A 19 20.22 -12.57 39.07
N ARG A 20 19.96 -11.39 39.64
CA ARG A 20 18.70 -10.67 39.44
C ARG A 20 18.51 -10.32 37.96
N PRO A 21 17.30 -10.52 37.38
CA PRO A 21 17.00 -10.06 36.03
C PRO A 21 17.13 -8.53 35.95
N PRO A 22 17.39 -7.95 34.76
CA PRO A 22 17.58 -6.51 34.64
C PRO A 22 16.32 -5.78 35.10
N LEU A 23 16.48 -4.90 36.08
CA LEU A 23 15.43 -4.02 36.59
C LEU A 23 14.82 -3.23 35.41
N ARG A 24 13.53 -3.47 35.15
CA ARG A 24 12.75 -2.67 34.20
C ARG A 24 12.78 -1.21 34.65
N LEU A 25 13.15 -0.31 33.74
CA LEU A 25 13.23 1.12 33.99
C LEU A 25 11.82 1.68 34.21
N VAL A 26 11.42 1.80 35.48
CA VAL A 26 10.18 2.47 35.88
C VAL A 26 10.42 3.98 35.79
N SER A 27 9.82 4.65 34.81
CA SER A 27 9.84 6.12 34.76
C SER A 27 8.83 6.66 35.78
N VAL A 28 9.36 7.26 36.85
CA VAL A 28 8.55 7.97 37.85
C VAL A 28 8.30 9.39 37.34
N VAL A 29 7.08 9.69 36.89
CA VAL A 29 6.66 11.07 36.61
C VAL A 29 6.16 11.70 37.91
N ALA A 30 6.81 12.77 38.35
CA ALA A 30 6.36 13.57 39.48
C ALA A 30 5.07 14.33 39.10
N GLY A 31 3.93 13.88 39.62
CA GLY A 31 2.66 14.60 39.52
C GLY A 31 2.61 15.74 40.54
N GLY A 32 2.42 16.97 40.07
CA GLY A 32 2.08 18.11 40.91
C GLY A 32 0.65 17.98 41.43
N GLY A 33 0.51 17.88 42.75
CA GLY A 33 -0.79 17.88 43.45
C GLY A 33 -0.79 16.93 44.65
N GLY A 34 -0.79 17.49 45.86
CA GLY A 34 -0.62 16.78 47.12
C GLY A 34 -1.58 15.59 47.32
N GLY A 35 -1.00 14.41 47.43
CA GLY A 35 -1.66 13.15 47.77
C GLY A 35 -0.66 12.00 47.61
N ASN A 36 -0.26 11.38 48.72
CA ASN A 36 0.85 10.44 48.80
C ASN A 36 0.46 9.06 48.21
N GLY A 37 0.41 8.97 46.89
CA GLY A 37 0.27 7.73 46.15
C GLY A 37 1.13 7.80 44.90
N ALA A 38 2.26 7.08 44.89
CA ALA A 38 3.04 6.90 43.67
C ALA A 38 2.16 6.17 42.65
N VAL A 39 1.64 6.89 41.66
CA VAL A 39 0.95 6.27 40.51
C VAL A 39 2.03 5.65 39.63
N VAL A 40 2.32 4.37 39.89
CA VAL A 40 3.20 3.57 39.04
C VAL A 40 2.52 3.42 37.69
N ARG A 41 3.01 4.14 36.67
CA ARG A 41 2.59 3.89 35.28
C ARG A 41 3.28 2.60 34.83
N LEU A 42 2.51 1.51 34.81
CA LEU A 42 2.90 0.21 34.25
C LEU A 42 2.82 0.15 32.72
N THR A 43 2.51 1.27 32.05
CA THR A 43 2.41 1.28 30.60
C THR A 43 3.77 1.52 29.97
N GLU A 44 4.21 0.55 29.18
CA GLU A 44 5.33 0.66 28.25
C GLU A 44 5.03 1.76 27.21
N ASP A 45 5.95 2.72 27.03
CA ASP A 45 5.86 3.70 25.94
C ASP A 45 6.20 3.01 24.61
N GLU A 46 5.28 3.09 23.65
CA GLU A 46 5.42 2.38 22.38
C GLU A 46 6.50 3.00 21.49
N ALA A 47 7.51 2.20 21.16
CA ALA A 47 8.42 2.50 20.06
C ALA A 47 7.70 2.22 18.73
N MET A 48 7.46 3.28 17.96
CA MET A 48 7.04 3.17 16.57
C MET A 48 8.27 2.79 15.74
N GLU A 49 8.33 1.54 15.27
CA GLU A 49 9.31 1.13 14.27
C GLU A 49 9.07 1.97 12.99
N THR A 50 9.90 2.99 12.79
CA THR A 50 9.93 3.81 11.60
C THR A 50 10.77 3.08 10.56
N GLY A 51 10.11 2.28 9.70
CA GLY A 51 10.80 1.51 8.68
C GLY A 51 9.92 1.09 7.52
N THR A 52 10.53 0.93 6.35
CA THR A 52 9.92 0.43 5.10
C THR A 52 9.14 -0.85 5.33
N VAL A 53 7.86 -0.85 4.95
CA VAL A 53 6.98 -2.02 5.05
C VAL A 53 7.57 -3.17 4.23
N LYS A 54 7.78 -4.33 4.88
CA LYS A 54 8.35 -5.51 4.22
C LYS A 54 7.40 -6.02 3.11
N PHE A 55 7.93 -6.23 1.90
CA PHE A 55 7.21 -6.81 0.75
C PHE A 55 6.51 -8.15 1.05
N GLY A 56 6.93 -8.88 2.07
CA GLY A 56 6.27 -10.11 2.52
C GLY A 56 4.82 -9.87 3.00
N VAL A 57 4.53 -8.72 3.62
CA VAL A 57 3.18 -8.37 4.09
C VAL A 57 2.25 -8.13 2.90
N PHE A 58 2.76 -7.48 1.85
CA PHE A 58 2.05 -7.27 0.59
C PHE A 58 1.69 -8.58 -0.09
N LYS A 59 2.63 -9.54 -0.14
CA LYS A 59 2.40 -10.83 -0.78
C LYS A 59 1.30 -11.63 -0.05
N THR A 60 1.32 -11.62 1.28
CA THR A 60 0.28 -12.27 2.10
C THR A 60 -1.07 -11.58 1.93
N TYR A 61 -1.10 -10.24 1.83
CA TYR A 61 -2.33 -9.49 1.55
C TYR A 61 -2.92 -9.85 0.18
N ILE A 62 -2.10 -9.85 -0.88
CA ILE A 62 -2.53 -10.22 -2.24
C ILE A 62 -3.02 -11.67 -2.31
N GLN A 63 -2.39 -12.59 -1.57
CA GLN A 63 -2.85 -13.98 -1.47
C GLN A 63 -4.21 -14.10 -0.78
N ASN A 64 -4.48 -13.29 0.25
CA ASN A 64 -5.77 -13.29 0.97
C ASN A 64 -6.90 -12.65 0.17
N VAL A 65 -6.63 -11.61 -0.64
CA VAL A 65 -7.63 -11.02 -1.56
C VAL A 65 -8.01 -12.01 -2.68
N GLY A 66 -7.10 -12.91 -3.03
CA GLY A 66 -7.29 -13.93 -4.06
C GLY A 66 -6.64 -13.53 -5.37
N THR A 67 -5.57 -14.25 -5.72
CA THR A 67 -4.71 -13.98 -6.88
C THR A 67 -5.46 -13.88 -8.22
N PHE A 68 -6.49 -14.71 -8.41
CA PHE A 68 -7.29 -14.71 -9.64
C PHE A 68 -8.07 -13.39 -9.84
N ALA A 69 -8.69 -12.85 -8.79
CA ALA A 69 -9.45 -11.61 -8.95
C ALA A 69 -8.54 -10.39 -9.07
N THR A 70 -7.39 -10.39 -8.40
CA THR A 70 -6.38 -9.36 -8.61
C THR A 70 -5.90 -9.34 -10.06
N LEU A 71 -5.68 -10.51 -10.67
CA LEU A 71 -5.33 -10.63 -12.09
C LEU A 71 -6.44 -10.08 -12.99
N VAL A 72 -7.70 -10.44 -12.75
CA VAL A 72 -8.84 -9.92 -13.52
C VAL A 72 -8.95 -8.40 -13.42
N ILE A 73 -8.83 -7.82 -12.22
CA ILE A 73 -8.86 -6.36 -12.03
C ILE A 73 -7.73 -5.69 -12.82
N PHE A 74 -6.52 -6.25 -12.77
CA PHE A 74 -5.37 -5.70 -13.49
C PHE A 74 -5.55 -5.74 -15.01
N VAL A 75 -6.05 -6.86 -15.55
CA VAL A 75 -6.33 -7.00 -16.99
C VAL A 75 -7.44 -6.05 -17.43
N MET A 76 -8.52 -5.94 -16.67
CA MET A 76 -9.63 -5.02 -17.00
C MET A 76 -9.20 -3.55 -16.93
N PHE A 77 -8.36 -3.19 -15.96
CA PHE A 77 -7.78 -1.86 -15.87
C PHE A 77 -6.85 -1.55 -17.05
N ALA A 78 -6.01 -2.51 -17.44
CA ALA A 78 -5.15 -2.38 -18.62
C ALA A 78 -5.99 -2.13 -19.89
N LEU A 79 -7.08 -2.87 -20.09
CA LEU A 79 -8.00 -2.68 -21.21
C LEU A 79 -8.74 -1.33 -21.17
N PHE A 80 -9.12 -0.86 -19.97
CA PHE A 80 -9.68 0.47 -19.77
C PHE A 80 -8.67 1.57 -20.19
N GLN A 81 -7.43 1.47 -19.71
CA GLN A 81 -6.37 2.43 -20.04
C GLN A 81 -6.07 2.43 -21.54
N LEU A 82 -5.95 1.25 -22.14
CA LEU A 82 -5.74 1.12 -23.59
C LEU A 82 -6.88 1.74 -24.40
N SER A 83 -8.13 1.45 -24.04
CA SER A 83 -9.31 2.05 -24.70
C SER A 83 -9.32 3.57 -24.57
N SER A 84 -8.93 4.11 -23.41
CA SER A 84 -8.81 5.55 -23.20
C SER A 84 -7.76 6.19 -24.11
N VAL A 85 -6.56 5.61 -24.18
CA VAL A 85 -5.49 6.14 -25.03
C VAL A 85 -5.84 5.99 -26.52
N LEU A 86 -6.39 4.85 -26.94
CA LEU A 86 -6.87 4.62 -28.30
C LEU A 86 -7.98 5.62 -28.68
N GLY A 87 -8.90 5.92 -27.77
CA GLY A 87 -9.92 6.95 -27.98
C GLY A 87 -9.31 8.32 -28.25
N ASN A 88 -8.30 8.71 -27.49
CA ASN A 88 -7.57 9.97 -27.70
C ASN A 88 -6.80 9.99 -29.03
N VAL A 89 -6.09 8.90 -29.38
CA VAL A 89 -5.37 8.78 -30.66
C VAL A 89 -6.33 8.78 -31.84
N TRP A 90 -7.46 8.08 -31.72
CA TRP A 90 -8.49 8.04 -32.75
C TRP A 90 -9.13 9.41 -32.96
N LEU A 91 -9.40 10.15 -31.89
CA LEU A 91 -9.87 11.53 -31.95
C LEU A 91 -8.85 12.43 -32.66
N SER A 92 -7.57 12.31 -32.32
CA SER A 92 -6.49 13.06 -33.00
C SER A 92 -6.42 12.75 -34.49
N LYS A 93 -6.65 11.49 -34.89
CA LYS A 93 -6.70 11.08 -36.30
C LYS A 93 -7.93 11.65 -37.01
N TRP A 94 -9.07 11.66 -36.34
CA TRP A 94 -10.30 12.24 -36.89
C TRP A 94 -10.15 13.75 -37.11
N THR A 95 -9.58 14.48 -36.14
CA THR A 95 -9.38 15.93 -36.24
C THR A 95 -8.25 16.33 -37.19
N GLY A 96 -7.32 15.43 -37.50
CA GLY A 96 -6.19 15.67 -38.42
C GLY A 96 -6.39 15.16 -39.84
N ASP A 97 -7.59 14.70 -40.22
CA ASP A 97 -7.86 14.22 -41.58
C ASP A 97 -7.93 15.41 -42.56
N GLN A 98 -6.84 15.62 -43.33
CA GLN A 98 -6.70 16.72 -44.29
C GLN A 98 -7.83 16.78 -45.32
N GLN A 99 -8.49 15.67 -45.64
CA GLN A 99 -9.61 15.67 -46.58
C GLN A 99 -10.83 16.38 -46.00
N ILE A 100 -11.06 16.24 -44.69
CA ILE A 100 -12.14 16.93 -43.96
C ILE A 100 -11.79 18.40 -43.77
N GLU A 101 -10.54 18.71 -43.43
CA GLU A 101 -10.07 20.07 -43.18
C GLU A 101 -10.00 20.92 -44.45
N SER A 102 -9.51 20.35 -45.57
CA SER A 102 -9.35 21.08 -46.84
C SER A 102 -10.66 21.29 -47.60
N GLY A 103 -11.78 20.73 -47.12
CA GLY A 103 -13.09 20.82 -47.78
C GLY A 103 -13.14 20.18 -49.18
N ASN A 104 -12.14 19.37 -49.56
CA ASN A 104 -11.99 18.78 -50.90
C ASN A 104 -12.79 17.47 -51.05
N ILE A 105 -13.94 17.36 -50.41
CA ILE A 105 -14.83 16.19 -50.42
C ILE A 105 -16.28 16.62 -50.50
N THR A 106 -17.07 15.83 -51.22
CA THR A 106 -18.51 16.09 -51.40
C THR A 106 -19.23 15.93 -50.06
N ALA A 107 -20.31 16.70 -49.84
CA ALA A 107 -21.10 16.66 -48.59
C ALA A 107 -21.53 15.24 -48.17
N THR A 108 -21.83 14.37 -49.13
CA THR A 108 -22.19 12.96 -48.90
C THR A 108 -21.02 12.13 -48.34
N GLN A 109 -19.82 12.31 -48.89
CA GLN A 109 -18.60 11.62 -48.45
C GLN A 109 -18.13 12.08 -47.07
N LEU A 110 -18.27 13.39 -46.78
CA LEU A 110 -18.00 13.95 -45.46
C LEU A 110 -18.90 13.31 -44.39
N MET A 111 -20.20 13.19 -44.67
CA MET A 111 -21.15 12.58 -43.75
C MET A 111 -20.86 11.09 -43.49
N GLU A 112 -20.46 10.34 -44.51
CA GLU A 112 -20.11 8.93 -44.37
C GLU A 112 -18.85 8.74 -43.53
N LYS A 113 -17.78 9.51 -43.81
CA LYS A 113 -16.55 9.50 -43.01
C LYS A 113 -16.79 9.89 -41.55
N ASN A 114 -17.51 10.99 -41.31
CA ASN A 114 -17.81 11.42 -39.94
C ASN A 114 -18.65 10.37 -39.18
N ARG A 115 -19.60 9.72 -39.85
CA ARG A 115 -20.37 8.62 -39.25
C ARG A 115 -19.49 7.43 -38.90
N MET A 116 -18.49 7.09 -39.71
CA MET A 116 -17.51 6.05 -39.41
C MET A 116 -16.61 6.43 -38.22
N TYR A 117 -16.06 7.64 -38.19
CA TYR A 117 -15.22 8.09 -37.06
C TYR A 117 -16.01 8.15 -35.75
N LEU A 118 -17.24 8.67 -35.79
CA LEU A 118 -18.13 8.77 -34.64
C LEU A 118 -18.57 7.40 -34.13
N SER A 119 -18.86 6.43 -35.02
CA SER A 119 -19.27 5.09 -34.61
C SER A 119 -18.13 4.34 -33.92
N VAL A 120 -16.90 4.42 -34.45
CA VAL A 120 -15.73 3.81 -33.83
C VAL A 120 -15.39 4.48 -32.50
N TYR A 121 -15.44 5.81 -32.43
CA TYR A 121 -15.21 6.55 -31.18
C TYR A 121 -16.26 6.21 -30.12
N GLY A 122 -17.54 6.14 -30.51
CA GLY A 122 -18.63 5.72 -29.63
C GLY A 122 -18.45 4.29 -29.13
N ALA A 123 -18.02 3.36 -29.99
CA ALA A 123 -17.72 1.98 -29.61
C ALA A 123 -16.55 1.88 -28.62
N LEU A 124 -15.47 2.65 -28.83
CA LEU A 124 -14.33 2.73 -27.91
C LEU A 124 -14.75 3.30 -26.55
N GLY A 125 -15.56 4.36 -26.53
CA GLY A 125 -16.12 4.92 -25.29
C GLY A 125 -17.04 3.95 -24.55
N ALA A 126 -17.89 3.22 -25.28
CA ALA A 126 -18.75 2.19 -24.69
C ALA A 126 -17.93 1.03 -24.11
N ALA A 127 -16.88 0.58 -24.81
CA ALA A 127 -15.96 -0.44 -24.31
C ALA A 127 -15.23 0.04 -23.05
N GLN A 128 -14.75 1.29 -23.04
CA GLN A 128 -14.13 1.91 -21.87
C GLN A 128 -15.11 1.95 -20.68
N ALA A 129 -16.36 2.36 -20.91
CA ALA A 129 -17.42 2.40 -19.89
C ALA A 129 -17.75 1.00 -19.33
N LEU A 130 -17.70 -0.02 -20.17
CA LEU A 130 -17.90 -1.40 -19.74
C LEU A 130 -16.73 -1.89 -18.89
N PHE A 131 -15.48 -1.65 -19.31
CA PHE A 131 -14.30 -2.07 -18.55
C PHE A 131 -14.22 -1.38 -17.20
N VAL A 132 -14.55 -0.08 -17.12
CA VAL A 132 -14.59 0.65 -15.84
C VAL A 132 -15.62 0.07 -14.89
N LEU A 133 -16.81 -0.26 -15.39
CA LEU A 133 -17.86 -0.87 -14.59
C LEU A 133 -17.46 -2.25 -14.06
N ILE A 134 -16.87 -3.09 -14.92
CA ILE A 134 -16.44 -4.44 -14.52
C ILE A 134 -15.35 -4.38 -13.45
N TYR A 135 -14.27 -3.61 -13.66
CA TYR A 135 -13.20 -3.57 -12.66
C TYR A 135 -13.66 -2.92 -11.36
N ALA A 136 -14.53 -1.90 -11.41
CA ALA A 136 -15.08 -1.24 -10.23
C ALA A 136 -15.98 -2.18 -9.42
N CYS A 137 -16.88 -2.92 -10.08
CA CYS A 137 -17.74 -3.91 -9.42
C CYS A 137 -16.93 -5.05 -8.79
N VAL A 138 -15.99 -5.64 -9.54
CA VAL A 138 -15.15 -6.73 -9.03
C VAL A 138 -14.27 -6.22 -7.87
N GLY A 139 -13.70 -5.03 -8.01
CA GLY A 139 -12.91 -4.38 -6.96
C GLY A 139 -13.72 -4.16 -5.68
N ALA A 140 -14.93 -3.61 -5.79
CA ALA A 140 -15.80 -3.35 -4.64
C ALA A 140 -16.19 -4.65 -3.91
N LEU A 141 -16.62 -5.69 -4.63
CA LEU A 141 -17.00 -6.98 -4.04
C LEU A 141 -15.81 -7.66 -3.33
N ARG A 142 -14.63 -7.61 -3.95
CA ARG A 142 -13.41 -8.19 -3.37
C ARG A 142 -12.91 -7.41 -2.16
N MET A 143 -13.00 -6.09 -2.18
CA MET A 143 -12.60 -5.25 -1.05
C MET A 143 -13.45 -5.54 0.20
N VAL A 144 -14.77 -5.65 0.05
CA VAL A 144 -15.67 -6.00 1.16
C VAL A 144 -15.36 -7.40 1.71
N THR A 145 -15.11 -8.37 0.83
CA THR A 145 -14.78 -9.75 1.23
C THR A 145 -13.43 -9.81 1.97
N ALA A 146 -12.44 -9.06 1.48
CA ALA A 146 -11.12 -8.98 2.09
C ALA A 146 -11.19 -8.35 3.49
N ALA A 147 -11.91 -7.23 3.64
CA ALA A 147 -12.10 -6.56 4.92
C ALA A 147 -12.74 -7.48 5.97
N SER A 148 -13.80 -8.23 5.59
CA SER A 148 -14.45 -9.18 6.49
C SER A 148 -13.52 -10.33 6.94
N THR A 149 -12.71 -10.85 6.00
CA THR A 149 -11.78 -11.95 6.28
C THR A 149 -10.66 -11.51 7.22
N MET A 150 -10.10 -10.31 7.01
CA MET A 150 -9.04 -9.75 7.84
C MET A 150 -9.54 -9.41 9.24
N HIS A 151 -10.72 -8.80 9.33
CA HIS A 151 -11.37 -8.53 10.61
C HIS A 151 -11.59 -9.81 11.43
N SER A 152 -12.09 -10.88 10.80
CA SER A 152 -12.33 -12.16 11.47
C SER A 152 -11.04 -12.83 11.94
N ALA A 153 -9.99 -12.83 11.09
CA ALA A 153 -8.69 -13.41 11.43
C ALA A 153 -8.03 -12.67 12.61
N MET A 154 -8.25 -11.36 12.70
CA MET A 154 -7.66 -10.57 13.76
C MET A 154 -8.41 -10.70 15.08
N LEU A 155 -9.74 -10.76 15.04
CA LEU A 155 -10.57 -11.05 16.21
C LEU A 155 -10.18 -12.38 16.86
N ASP A 156 -9.97 -13.44 16.05
CA ASP A 156 -9.54 -14.75 16.53
C ASP A 156 -8.16 -14.71 17.22
N ARG A 157 -7.24 -13.88 16.73
CA ARG A 157 -5.90 -13.68 17.32
C ARG A 157 -5.97 -12.94 18.65
N VAL A 158 -6.82 -11.93 18.76
CA VAL A 158 -7.00 -11.15 20.00
C VAL A 158 -7.63 -12.00 21.09
N LEU A 159 -8.65 -12.81 20.76
CA LEU A 159 -9.33 -13.68 21.73
C LEU A 159 -8.42 -14.80 22.28
N LYS A 160 -7.36 -15.16 21.56
CA LYS A 160 -6.37 -16.18 21.97
C LYS A 160 -5.13 -15.59 22.66
N ALA A 161 -5.06 -14.28 22.86
CA ALA A 161 -3.93 -13.65 23.52
C ALA A 161 -3.89 -13.98 25.04
N PRO A 162 -2.70 -14.19 25.64
CA PRO A 162 -2.58 -14.52 27.06
C PRO A 162 -3.03 -13.36 27.96
N MET A 163 -3.63 -13.65 29.12
CA MET A 163 -4.10 -12.63 30.07
C MET A 163 -3.04 -11.59 30.45
N SER A 164 -1.77 -12.00 30.52
CA SER A 164 -0.62 -11.10 30.77
C SER A 164 -0.52 -9.92 29.78
N PHE A 165 -1.02 -10.05 28.55
CA PHE A 165 -1.05 -8.96 27.57
C PHE A 165 -2.09 -7.89 27.94
N PHE A 166 -3.20 -8.29 28.55
CA PHE A 166 -4.29 -7.40 28.95
C PHE A 166 -4.01 -6.67 30.28
N ASP A 167 -3.05 -7.15 31.08
CA ASP A 167 -2.67 -6.53 32.36
C ASP A 167 -1.65 -5.38 32.21
N THR A 168 -0.79 -5.42 31.18
CA THR A 168 0.26 -4.40 30.95
C THR A 168 -0.20 -3.20 30.10
N THR A 169 -1.29 -3.35 29.34
CA THR A 169 -1.81 -2.30 28.46
C THR A 169 -3.28 -2.04 28.75
N PRO A 170 -3.70 -0.79 29.06
CA PRO A 170 -5.09 -0.52 29.36
C PRO A 170 -5.95 -0.85 28.14
N VAL A 171 -7.02 -1.63 28.35
CA VAL A 171 -7.89 -2.19 27.30
C VAL A 171 -8.37 -1.10 26.31
N GLY A 172 -8.68 0.11 26.80
CA GLY A 172 -9.09 1.22 25.95
C GLY A 172 -8.00 1.72 24.98
N ARG A 173 -6.71 1.60 25.32
CA ARG A 173 -5.59 1.97 24.45
C ARG A 173 -5.32 0.88 23.42
N ILE A 174 -5.43 -0.40 23.80
CA ILE A 174 -5.34 -1.54 22.88
C ILE A 174 -6.42 -1.42 21.81
N VAL A 175 -7.68 -1.19 22.20
CA VAL A 175 -8.79 -1.08 21.25
C VAL A 175 -8.63 0.13 20.32
N ASN A 176 -8.22 1.29 20.83
CA ASN A 176 -8.06 2.48 20.00
C ASN A 176 -6.90 2.36 19.00
N ARG A 177 -5.78 1.74 19.41
CA ARG A 177 -4.64 1.46 18.54
C ARG A 177 -4.97 0.38 17.52
N PHE A 178 -5.55 -0.72 17.98
CA PHE A 178 -5.99 -1.82 17.13
C PHE A 178 -6.94 -1.33 16.04
N SER A 179 -8.01 -0.62 16.41
CA SER A 179 -8.98 -0.11 15.42
C SER A 179 -8.32 0.80 14.38
N ARG A 180 -7.39 1.67 14.79
CA ARG A 180 -6.72 2.60 13.87
C ARG A 180 -5.67 1.93 12.99
N ASP A 181 -4.86 1.02 13.55
CA ASP A 181 -3.84 0.27 12.79
C ASP A 181 -4.51 -0.69 11.80
N VAL A 182 -5.64 -1.29 12.19
CA VAL A 182 -6.48 -2.14 11.33
C VAL A 182 -7.10 -1.36 10.21
N GLU A 183 -7.73 -0.24 10.53
CA GLU A 183 -8.32 0.62 9.50
C GLU A 183 -7.27 1.07 8.48
N THR A 184 -6.06 1.41 8.95
CA THR A 184 -4.96 1.84 8.09
C THR A 184 -4.39 0.69 7.25
N LEU A 185 -4.19 -0.49 7.83
CA LEU A 185 -3.66 -1.66 7.13
C LEU A 185 -4.67 -2.34 6.20
N ASP A 186 -5.96 -2.30 6.52
CA ASP A 186 -7.00 -2.99 5.77
C ASP A 186 -7.63 -2.12 4.68
N ASN A 187 -7.72 -0.79 4.89
CA ASN A 187 -8.31 0.13 3.90
C ASN A 187 -7.26 0.99 3.18
N GLN A 188 -6.40 1.69 3.92
CA GLN A 188 -5.49 2.67 3.31
C GLN A 188 -4.33 2.02 2.56
N LEU A 189 -3.64 1.06 3.20
CA LEU A 189 -2.47 0.43 2.60
C LEU A 189 -2.80 -0.22 1.24
N PRO A 190 -3.86 -1.05 1.11
CA PRO A 190 -4.21 -1.68 -0.16
C PRO A 190 -4.62 -0.65 -1.21
N GLN A 191 -5.43 0.35 -0.83
CA GLN A 191 -5.86 1.41 -1.72
C GLN A 191 -4.68 2.17 -2.31
N ILE A 192 -3.69 2.56 -1.49
CA ILE A 192 -2.50 3.27 -1.93
C ILE A 192 -1.66 2.40 -2.87
N ILE A 193 -1.50 1.11 -2.55
CA ILE A 193 -0.71 0.18 -3.37
C ILE A 193 -1.36 -0.03 -4.73
N PHE A 194 -2.67 -0.29 -4.75
CA PHE A 194 -3.41 -0.42 -6.00
C PHE A 194 -3.32 0.86 -6.81
N MET A 195 -3.55 2.03 -6.22
CA MET A 195 -3.42 3.31 -6.89
C MET A 195 -2.01 3.54 -7.47
N TRP A 196 -0.98 3.16 -6.72
CA TRP A 196 0.42 3.30 -7.16
C TRP A 196 0.75 2.38 -8.34
N ILE A 197 0.39 1.09 -8.24
CA ILE A 197 0.56 0.11 -9.33
C ILE A 197 -0.22 0.55 -10.58
N MET A 198 -1.47 0.99 -10.39
CA MET A 198 -2.31 1.50 -11.47
C MET A 198 -1.69 2.74 -12.13
N CYS A 199 -1.15 3.65 -11.33
CA CYS A 199 -0.48 4.86 -11.82
C CYS A 199 0.76 4.50 -12.65
N VAL A 200 1.64 3.65 -12.12
CA VAL A 200 2.84 3.19 -12.83
C VAL A 200 2.47 2.50 -14.14
N PHE A 201 1.48 1.61 -14.13
CA PHE A 201 1.05 0.92 -15.35
C PHE A 201 0.40 1.88 -16.36
N SER A 202 -0.38 2.84 -15.90
CA SER A 202 -1.00 3.88 -16.73
C SER A 202 0.05 4.77 -17.41
N VAL A 203 1.06 5.21 -16.64
CA VAL A 203 2.19 5.98 -17.18
C VAL A 203 2.99 5.15 -18.19
N LEU A 204 3.29 3.89 -17.90
CA LEU A 204 4.00 3.02 -18.85
C LEU A 204 3.19 2.80 -20.13
N ALA A 205 1.89 2.50 -20.03
CA ALA A 205 1.03 2.29 -21.17
C ALA A 205 0.93 3.54 -22.06
N THR A 206 0.74 4.71 -21.45
CA THR A 206 0.70 5.99 -22.19
C THR A 206 2.04 6.29 -22.85
N LEU A 207 3.16 6.12 -22.15
CA LEU A 207 4.50 6.30 -22.71
C LEU A 207 4.76 5.41 -23.92
N VAL A 208 4.39 4.14 -23.85
CA VAL A 208 4.55 3.18 -24.96
C VAL A 208 3.73 3.64 -26.18
N VAL A 209 2.46 3.99 -25.98
CA VAL A 209 1.58 4.38 -27.10
C VAL A 209 2.01 5.70 -27.74
N ILE A 210 2.45 6.69 -26.94
CA ILE A 210 2.97 7.95 -27.47
C ILE A 210 4.27 7.70 -28.25
N SER A 211 5.15 6.86 -27.72
CA SER A 211 6.44 6.55 -28.37
C SER A 211 6.26 5.85 -29.72
N VAL A 212 5.24 4.98 -29.86
CA VAL A 212 4.91 4.31 -31.13
C VAL A 212 4.33 5.29 -32.15
N ASN A 213 3.44 6.19 -31.73
CA ASN A 213 2.80 7.14 -32.65
C ASN A 213 3.74 8.30 -33.05
N THR A 214 4.61 8.73 -32.14
CA THR A 214 5.53 9.85 -32.34
C THR A 214 6.95 9.42 -31.95
N PRO A 215 7.70 8.75 -32.84
CA PRO A 215 9.03 8.22 -32.50
C PRO A 215 10.04 9.32 -32.11
N LEU A 216 9.85 10.55 -32.57
CA LEU A 216 10.65 11.72 -32.15
C LEU A 216 10.48 12.06 -30.67
N PHE A 217 9.32 11.76 -30.08
CA PHE A 217 9.04 12.00 -28.66
C PHE A 217 9.90 11.10 -27.75
N ALA A 218 10.22 9.88 -28.20
CA ALA A 218 11.10 8.96 -27.46
C ALA A 218 12.50 9.55 -27.25
N GLY A 219 13.01 10.32 -28.23
CA GLY A 219 14.31 10.99 -28.13
C GLY A 219 14.36 12.09 -27.07
N VAL A 220 13.23 12.74 -26.76
CA VAL A 220 13.13 13.80 -25.75
C VAL A 220 12.92 13.23 -24.34
N ILE A 221 12.34 12.04 -24.23
CA ILE A 221 12.08 11.37 -22.94
C ILE A 221 13.35 10.92 -22.23
N VAL A 222 14.34 10.43 -22.97
CA VAL A 222 15.60 9.92 -22.42
C VAL A 222 16.38 11.02 -21.65
N PRO A 223 16.62 12.22 -22.22
CA PRO A 223 17.29 13.28 -21.47
C PRO A 223 16.44 13.83 -20.31
N LEU A 224 15.11 13.84 -20.43
CA LEU A 224 14.22 14.25 -19.34
C LEU A 224 14.27 13.29 -18.14
N LEU A 225 14.29 11.97 -18.38
CA LEU A 225 14.45 10.96 -17.35
C LEU A 225 15.82 11.06 -16.66
N LEU A 226 16.88 11.27 -17.43
CA LEU A 226 18.22 11.47 -16.88
C LEU A 226 18.30 12.74 -16.01
N ALA A 227 17.68 13.84 -16.45
CA ALA A 227 17.61 15.06 -15.65
C ALA A 227 16.81 14.87 -14.36
N TYR A 228 15.69 14.14 -14.42
CA TYR A 228 14.90 13.79 -13.24
C TYR A 228 15.70 12.96 -12.22
N LEU A 229 16.38 11.91 -12.69
CA LEU A 229 17.25 11.07 -11.85
C LEU A 229 18.48 11.81 -11.30
N ALA A 230 18.94 12.87 -11.96
CA ALA A 230 20.04 13.70 -11.48
C ALA A 230 19.59 14.71 -10.40
N ILE A 231 18.30 15.07 -10.38
CA ILE A 231 17.73 16.03 -9.43
C ILE A 231 17.19 15.33 -8.18
N GLN A 232 16.64 14.13 -8.33
CA GLN A 232 16.04 13.34 -7.24
C GLN A 232 17.09 12.56 -6.45
#